data_AF-A0A137Q4V0-F1
#
_entry.id   AF-A0A137Q4V0-F1
#
_cell.length_a   1.000
_cell.length_b   1.000
_cell.length_c   1.000
_cell.angle_alpha   90.00
_cell.angle_beta   90.00
_cell.angle_gamma   90.00
#
_symmetry.space_group_name_H-M   'P 1'
#
loop_
_entity.id
_entity.type
_entity.pdbx_description
1 polymer ?
#
loop_
_entity_poly.entity_id
_entity_poly.type
_entity_poly.pdbx_seq_one_letter_code
_entity_poly.pdbx_strand_id
1 'polypeptide(L)'
;MHASLIRSQLGGLVPPKIATPKLVSGGSGASLGPLVNFYSKLPKGRAVPRVSGIKGRYFNGKNASGAPLVALILTIFGVSYTIDYNMHLKHHKNHAH
;
A
#
# COMPACT_ATOMS: atom_id res chain seq x y z
N MET A 1 -27.50 66.30 15.76
CA MET A 1 -27.96 64.90 15.59
C MET A 1 -27.20 64.11 14.51
N HIS A 2 -26.20 64.69 13.81
CA HIS A 2 -25.49 64.03 12.70
C HIS A 2 -24.33 63.09 13.11
N ALA A 3 -23.70 63.32 14.28
CA ALA A 3 -22.54 62.54 14.72
C ALA A 3 -22.85 61.06 15.06
N SER A 4 -24.07 60.76 15.51
CA SER A 4 -24.51 59.39 15.82
C SER A 4 -24.72 58.55 14.57
N LEU A 5 -25.22 59.17 13.49
CA LEU A 5 -25.43 58.51 12.20
C LEU A 5 -24.11 58.13 11.52
N ILE A 6 -23.09 58.98 11.62
CA ILE A 6 -21.74 58.68 11.11
C ILE A 6 -21.12 57.53 11.91
N ARG A 7 -21.31 57.51 13.23
CA ARG A 7 -20.80 56.43 14.10
C ARG A 7 -21.46 55.08 13.81
N SER A 8 -22.77 55.04 13.53
CA SER A 8 -23.46 53.80 13.18
C SER A 8 -23.07 53.29 11.80
N GLN A 9 -22.86 54.20 10.82
CA GLN A 9 -22.32 53.87 9.50
C GLN A 9 -20.90 53.28 9.56
N LEU A 10 -20.08 53.73 10.51
CA LEU A 10 -18.70 53.23 10.71
C LEU A 10 -18.60 52.01 11.65
N GLY A 11 -19.71 51.59 12.28
CA GLY A 11 -19.72 50.50 13.27
C GLY A 11 -19.38 49.11 12.70
N GLY A 12 -19.53 48.92 11.38
CA GLY A 12 -19.15 47.70 10.67
C GLY A 12 -17.75 47.73 10.03
N LEU A 13 -17.03 48.86 10.14
CA LEU A 13 -15.72 49.05 9.49
C LEU A 13 -14.61 48.22 10.14
N VAL A 14 -14.72 47.99 11.45
CA VAL A 14 -13.82 47.14 12.21
C VAL A 14 -14.53 45.80 12.43
N PRO A 15 -14.02 44.70 11.87
CA PRO A 15 -14.63 43.40 12.08
C PRO A 15 -14.63 43.06 13.59
N PRO A 16 -15.71 42.43 14.10
CA PRO A 16 -15.79 42.05 15.50
C PRO A 16 -14.66 41.09 15.86
N LYS A 17 -14.35 40.97 17.15
CA LYS A 17 -13.27 40.12 17.64
C LYS A 17 -13.61 38.63 17.42
N ILE A 18 -13.24 38.10 16.27
CA ILE A 18 -13.38 36.67 15.95
C ILE A 18 -12.18 35.96 16.57
N ALA A 19 -12.40 35.02 17.48
CA ALA A 19 -11.32 34.28 18.16
C ALA A 19 -10.39 33.54 17.17
N THR A 20 -10.89 33.19 15.97
CA THR A 20 -10.10 32.48 14.96
C THR A 20 -10.63 32.74 13.53
N PRO A 21 -10.25 33.85 12.86
CA PRO A 21 -10.73 34.16 11.51
C PRO A 21 -10.33 33.09 10.45
N LYS A 22 -9.22 32.37 10.68
CA LYS A 22 -8.76 31.26 9.82
C LYS A 22 -9.72 30.06 9.79
N LEU A 23 -10.56 29.86 10.81
CA LEU A 23 -11.55 28.76 10.84
C LEU A 23 -12.80 29.10 10.03
N VAL A 24 -13.09 30.39 9.82
CA VAL A 24 -14.26 30.86 9.08
C VAL A 24 -13.99 30.91 7.57
N SER A 25 -12.75 31.18 7.17
CA SER A 25 -12.35 31.24 5.76
C SER A 25 -11.83 29.92 5.17
N GLY A 26 -11.61 28.90 5.99
CA GLY A 26 -11.22 27.57 5.55
C GLY A 26 -12.44 26.80 5.05
N GLY A 27 -12.38 26.26 3.82
CA GLY A 27 -13.47 25.45 3.26
C GLY A 27 -13.93 24.36 4.22
N SER A 28 -15.25 24.13 4.29
CA SER A 28 -15.88 23.13 5.16
C SER A 28 -15.10 21.82 5.14
N GLY A 29 -14.44 21.48 6.26
CA GLY A 29 -13.73 20.22 6.45
C GLY A 29 -12.22 20.30 6.59
N ALA A 30 -11.56 21.43 6.28
CA ALA A 30 -10.10 21.55 6.46
C ALA A 30 -9.65 21.38 7.93
N SER A 31 -10.49 21.81 8.88
CA SER A 31 -10.28 21.62 10.32
C SER A 31 -10.50 20.18 10.79
N LEU A 32 -11.22 19.36 10.01
CA LEU A 32 -11.60 18.00 10.39
C LEU A 32 -10.58 16.94 9.89
N GLY A 33 -9.70 17.29 8.94
CA GLY A 33 -8.67 16.39 8.43
C GLY A 33 -7.82 15.71 9.51
N PRO A 34 -7.30 16.45 10.52
CA PRO A 34 -6.57 15.86 11.64
C PRO A 34 -7.42 14.86 12.46
N LEU A 35 -8.70 15.15 12.64
CA LEU A 35 -9.64 14.30 13.38
C LEU A 35 -9.92 13.00 12.62
N VAL A 36 -10.22 13.08 11.31
CA VAL A 36 -10.42 11.91 10.45
C VAL A 36 -9.16 11.05 10.38
N ASN A 37 -7.98 11.67 10.28
CA ASN A 37 -6.69 10.98 10.27
C ASN A 37 -6.43 10.26 11.60
N PHE A 38 -6.75 10.90 12.73
CA PHE A 38 -6.66 10.30 14.06
C PHE A 38 -7.55 9.06 14.17
N TYR A 39 -8.84 9.16 13.83
CA TYR A 39 -9.75 8.03 13.93
C TYR A 39 -9.46 6.92 12.91
N SER A 40 -8.93 7.28 11.74
CA SER A 40 -8.54 6.31 10.71
C SER A 40 -7.34 5.45 11.14
N LYS A 41 -6.44 6.02 11.95
CA LYS A 41 -5.19 5.40 12.44
C LYS A 41 -5.29 4.77 13.83
N LEU A 42 -6.46 4.78 14.47
CA LEU A 42 -6.68 4.04 15.70
C LEU A 42 -6.18 2.60 15.53
N PRO A 43 -5.44 2.04 16.52
CA PRO A 43 -4.90 0.69 16.43
C PRO A 43 -6.00 -0.34 16.22
N LYS A 44 -6.27 -0.65 14.95
CA LYS A 44 -7.03 -1.84 14.56
C LYS A 44 -6.03 -2.97 14.70
N GLY A 45 -6.33 -3.98 15.53
CA GLY A 45 -5.42 -5.08 15.82
C GLY A 45 -4.76 -5.65 14.56
N ARG A 46 -3.60 -6.34 14.72
CA ARG A 46 -2.77 -6.82 13.60
C ARG A 46 -3.64 -7.48 12.53
N ALA A 47 -3.70 -6.85 11.35
CA ALA A 47 -4.39 -7.43 10.20
C ALA A 47 -3.70 -8.75 9.86
N VAL A 48 -4.44 -9.87 9.90
CA VAL A 48 -3.90 -11.17 9.54
C VAL A 48 -3.70 -11.17 8.02
N PRO A 49 -2.45 -11.25 7.51
CA PRO A 49 -2.23 -11.26 6.08
C PRO A 49 -2.82 -12.55 5.51
N ARG A 50 -3.79 -12.41 4.60
CA ARG A 50 -4.38 -13.56 3.92
C ARG A 50 -3.31 -14.20 3.06
N VAL A 51 -2.90 -15.41 3.43
CA VAL A 51 -2.00 -16.23 2.62
C VAL A 51 -2.84 -16.80 1.48
N SER A 52 -2.76 -16.19 0.30
CA SER A 52 -3.45 -16.67 -0.91
C SER A 52 -2.46 -16.94 -2.03
N GLY A 53 -2.63 -18.08 -2.69
CA GLY A 53 -1.83 -18.53 -3.82
C GLY A 53 -0.38 -18.86 -3.50
N ILE A 54 0.37 -19.23 -4.55
CA ILE A 54 1.79 -19.60 -4.48
C ILE A 54 2.62 -18.41 -3.96
N LYS A 55 2.28 -17.18 -4.38
CA LYS A 55 2.92 -15.94 -3.92
C LYS A 55 2.79 -15.76 -2.41
N GLY A 56 1.59 -15.90 -1.85
CA GLY A 56 1.38 -15.80 -0.40
C GLY A 56 2.10 -16.89 0.39
N ARG A 57 2.21 -18.09 -0.18
CA ARG A 57 2.76 -19.26 0.50
C ARG A 57 4.29 -19.30 0.53
N TYR A 58 4.97 -18.75 -0.46
CA TYR A 58 6.43 -18.87 -0.56
C TYR A 58 7.20 -17.56 -0.77
N PHE A 59 6.52 -16.46 -1.10
CA PHE A 59 7.20 -15.21 -1.49
C PHE A 59 6.86 -14.02 -0.59
N ASN A 60 5.81 -14.10 0.24
CA ASN A 60 5.35 -12.97 1.04
C ASN A 60 5.57 -13.15 2.54
N GLY A 61 6.03 -12.08 3.19
CA GLY A 61 6.06 -11.93 4.64
C GLY A 61 6.83 -13.06 5.35
N LYS A 62 6.26 -13.56 6.44
CA LYS A 62 6.84 -14.64 7.25
C LYS A 62 7.03 -15.98 6.51
N ASN A 63 6.39 -16.14 5.35
CA ASN A 63 6.49 -17.37 4.55
C ASN A 63 7.48 -17.23 3.38
N ALA A 64 8.19 -16.09 3.28
CA ALA A 64 9.22 -15.91 2.27
C ALA A 64 10.31 -16.97 2.46
N SER A 65 10.48 -17.84 1.47
CA SER A 65 11.38 -18.99 1.53
C SER A 65 12.06 -19.23 0.18
N GLY A 66 13.26 -19.80 0.22
CA GLY A 66 14.01 -20.23 -0.96
C GLY A 66 13.47 -21.51 -1.61
N ALA A 67 12.42 -22.13 -1.05
CA ALA A 67 11.84 -23.37 -1.59
C ALA A 67 11.47 -23.31 -3.10
N PRO A 68 10.87 -22.21 -3.62
CA PRO A 68 10.58 -22.10 -5.06
C PRO A 68 11.84 -22.10 -5.93
N LEU A 69 12.96 -21.55 -5.43
CA LEU A 69 14.22 -21.55 -6.15
C LEU A 69 14.79 -22.97 -6.26
N VAL A 70 14.75 -23.73 -5.16
CA VAL A 70 15.18 -25.14 -5.16
C VAL A 70 14.29 -25.97 -6.08
N ALA A 71 12.97 -25.78 -6.02
CA ALA A 71 12.03 -26.46 -6.91
C ALA A 71 12.29 -26.13 -8.38
N LEU A 72 12.60 -24.88 -8.71
CA LEU A 72 12.97 -24.47 -10.06
C LEU A 72 14.23 -25.20 -10.54
N ILE A 73 15.29 -25.22 -9.71
CA ILE A 73 16.53 -25.91 -10.03
C ILE A 73 16.24 -27.39 -10.33
N LEU A 74 15.59 -28.09 -9.40
CA LEU A 74 15.26 -29.51 -9.58
C LEU A 74 14.40 -29.78 -10.82
N THR A 75 13.46 -28.88 -11.13
CA THR A 75 12.63 -28.98 -12.33
C THR A 75 13.48 -28.90 -13.60
N ILE A 76 14.40 -27.93 -13.66
CA ILE A 76 15.30 -27.77 -14.81
C ILE A 76 16.17 -29.02 -14.96
N PHE A 77 16.82 -29.48 -13.89
CA PHE A 77 17.66 -30.68 -13.94
C PHE A 77 16.88 -31.92 -14.38
N GLY A 78 15.67 -32.13 -13.85
CA GLY A 78 14.83 -33.27 -14.22
C GLY A 78 14.42 -33.25 -15.70
N VAL A 79 14.03 -32.07 -16.21
CA VAL A 79 13.66 -31.91 -17.63
C VAL A 79 14.89 -32.11 -18.53
N SER A 80 16.02 -31.46 -18.22
CA SER A 80 17.26 -31.61 -18.98
C SER A 80 17.73 -33.07 -19.04
N TYR A 81 17.73 -33.77 -17.90
CA TYR A 81 18.11 -35.19 -17.85
C TYR A 81 17.16 -36.07 -18.67
N THR A 82 15.85 -35.77 -18.64
CA THR A 82 14.87 -36.53 -19.43
C THR A 82 15.12 -36.37 -20.93
N ILE A 83 15.45 -35.15 -21.39
CA ILE A 83 15.79 -34.85 -22.78
C ILE A 83 17.06 -35.62 -23.17
N ASP A 84 18.12 -35.47 -22.37
CA ASP A 84 19.42 -36.12 -22.60
C ASP A 84 19.30 -37.65 -22.62
N TYR A 85 18.48 -38.20 -21.73
CA TYR A 85 18.20 -39.63 -21.70
C TYR A 85 17.54 -40.12 -22.99
N ASN A 86 16.56 -39.37 -23.51
CA ASN A 86 15.81 -39.75 -24.70
C ASN A 86 16.66 -39.59 -25.98
N MET A 87 17.44 -38.51 -26.08
CA MET A 87 18.19 -38.19 -27.29
C MET A 87 19.56 -38.88 -27.37
N HIS A 88 20.20 -39.12 -26.22
CA HIS A 88 21.57 -39.64 -26.16
C HIS A 88 21.62 -40.97 -25.42
N LEU A 89 21.40 -40.98 -24.09
CA LEU A 89 21.81 -42.12 -23.24
C LEU A 89 21.10 -43.42 -23.61
N LYS A 90 19.83 -43.36 -24.03
CA LYS A 90 19.07 -44.57 -24.39
C LYS A 90 19.56 -45.23 -25.69
N HIS A 91 20.18 -44.47 -26.60
CA HIS A 91 20.67 -44.97 -27.88
C HIS A 91 22.15 -45.37 -27.83
N HIS A 92 22.84 -45.08 -26.74
CA HIS A 92 24.28 -45.26 -26.57
C HIS A 92 24.77 -46.72 -26.54
N LYS A 93 23.85 -47.72 -26.55
CA LYS A 93 24.19 -49.16 -26.54
C LYS A 93 24.02 -49.84 -27.90
N ASN A 94 23.45 -49.17 -28.90
CA ASN A 94 23.11 -49.80 -30.20
C ASN A 94 24.09 -49.49 -31.33
N HIS A 95 25.14 -48.72 -31.09
CA HIS A 95 26.21 -48.45 -32.05
C HIS A 95 27.57 -48.42 -31.35
N ALA A 96 28.55 -49.14 -31.89
CA ALA A 96 29.95 -48.92 -31.54
C ALA A 96 30.38 -47.55 -32.09
N HIS A 97 31.12 -46.78 -31.29
CA HIS A 97 31.84 -45.60 -31.76
C HIS A 97 32.90 -45.98 -32.81
#